data_AF-A0A8J7DTF8-F1
#
_entry.id   AF-A0A8J7DTF8-F1
#
_cell.length_a   1.000
_cell.length_b   1.000
_cell.length_c   1.000
_cell.angle_alpha   90.00
_cell.angle_beta   90.00
_cell.angle_gamma   90.00
#
_symmetry.space_group_name_H-M   'P 1'
#
loop_
_entity.id
_entity.type
_entity.pdbx_description
1 polymer ?
#
loop_
_entity_poly.entity_id
_entity_poly.type
_entity_poly.pdbx_seq_one_letter_code
_entity_poly.pdbx_strand_id
1 'polypeptide(L)'
;MANGVGGRRVRVRTQSFWDDFKAFALKGNVVDLAVAVIIGGAFGAIISSLVEDILMPAIINPLLSSAGTDWREAVVGPGIRLGSFMGTLIDFLIIALVLFIVIRTFERFKRKEAAADPEPTIEEKLNDTLTRLTDYLESRPK
;
A
#
# COMPACT_ATOMS: atom_id res chain seq x y z
N MET A 1 -18.08 67.76 -22.99
CA MET A 1 -16.66 67.49 -22.69
C MET A 1 -16.61 66.32 -21.73
N ALA A 2 -15.79 65.33 -22.08
CA ALA A 2 -15.84 63.97 -21.57
C ALA A 2 -15.00 63.74 -20.29
N ASN A 3 -15.28 62.58 -19.69
CA ASN A 3 -14.39 61.73 -18.88
C ASN A 3 -14.40 61.83 -17.36
N GLY A 4 -14.75 60.69 -16.77
CA GLY A 4 -14.50 60.32 -15.38
C GLY A 4 -14.84 58.84 -15.14
N VAL A 5 -14.48 57.94 -16.05
CA VAL A 5 -14.69 56.49 -15.88
C VAL A 5 -13.75 55.98 -14.78
N GLY A 6 -14.30 55.81 -13.59
CA GLY A 6 -13.64 55.16 -12.46
C GLY A 6 -13.41 53.69 -12.76
N GLY A 7 -12.23 53.37 -13.28
CA GLY A 7 -11.77 52.00 -13.50
C GLY A 7 -11.70 51.22 -12.18
N ARG A 8 -12.68 50.32 -11.98
CA ARG A 8 -12.64 49.28 -10.95
C ARG A 8 -11.49 48.33 -11.31
N ARG A 9 -10.32 48.56 -10.71
CA ARG A 9 -9.16 47.66 -10.84
C ARG A 9 -9.53 46.31 -10.23
N VAL A 10 -9.85 45.34 -11.09
CA VAL A 10 -9.99 43.93 -10.71
C VAL A 10 -8.61 43.47 -10.24
N ARG A 11 -8.43 43.32 -8.92
CA ARG A 11 -7.24 42.66 -8.37
C ARG A 11 -7.34 41.18 -8.72
N VAL A 12 -6.59 40.74 -9.72
CA VAL A 12 -6.32 39.32 -9.94
C VAL A 12 -5.55 38.83 -8.71
N ARG A 13 -6.19 38.05 -7.84
CA ARG A 13 -5.50 37.28 -6.81
C ARG A 13 -4.72 36.20 -7.55
N THR A 14 -3.43 36.37 -7.71
CA THR A 14 -2.53 35.27 -8.04
C THR A 14 -2.63 34.28 -6.88
N GLN A 15 -3.40 33.20 -7.03
CA GLN A 15 -3.22 32.04 -6.15
C GLN A 15 -1.81 31.53 -6.41
N SER A 16 -1.04 31.38 -5.33
CA SER A 16 0.32 30.87 -5.44
C SER A 16 0.23 29.39 -5.84
N PHE A 17 1.18 28.89 -6.64
CA PHE A 17 1.32 27.46 -6.92
C PHE A 17 1.30 26.62 -5.63
N TRP A 18 1.79 27.19 -4.52
CA TRP A 18 1.73 26.60 -3.19
C TRP A 18 0.31 26.42 -2.64
N ASP A 19 -0.59 27.37 -2.89
CA ASP A 19 -1.99 27.30 -2.46
C ASP A 19 -2.74 26.25 -3.29
N ASP A 20 -2.48 26.20 -4.60
CA ASP A 20 -3.04 25.20 -5.52
C ASP A 20 -2.51 23.79 -5.21
N PHE A 21 -1.22 23.65 -4.91
CA PHE A 21 -0.61 22.38 -4.50
C PHE A 21 -1.19 21.90 -3.16
N LYS A 22 -1.36 22.80 -2.18
CA LYS A 22 -1.99 22.47 -0.91
C LYS A 22 -3.44 22.05 -1.09
N ALA A 23 -4.22 22.74 -1.93
CA ALA A 23 -5.59 22.38 -2.24
C ALA A 23 -5.69 21.02 -2.96
N PHE A 24 -4.74 20.71 -3.84
CA PHE A 24 -4.62 19.41 -4.51
C PHE A 24 -4.23 18.28 -3.55
N ALA A 25 -3.22 18.52 -2.71
CA ALA A 25 -2.74 17.55 -1.73
C ALA A 25 -3.80 17.26 -0.64
N LEU A 26 -4.57 18.26 -0.21
CA LEU A 26 -5.63 18.06 0.78
C LEU A 26 -6.88 17.36 0.22
N LYS A 27 -6.89 16.99 -1.06
CA LYS A 27 -7.90 16.12 -1.63
C LYS A 27 -7.69 14.71 -1.04
N GLY A 28 -8.47 14.34 -0.03
CA GLY A 28 -8.23 13.16 0.84
C GLY A 28 -7.79 11.88 0.11
N ASN A 29 -8.40 11.58 -1.05
CA ASN A 29 -8.04 10.43 -1.88
C ASN A 29 -6.58 10.38 -2.38
N VAL A 30 -5.90 11.54 -2.51
CA VAL A 30 -4.50 11.61 -2.98
C VAL A 30 -3.51 11.32 -1.86
N VAL A 31 -3.79 11.80 -0.64
CA VAL A 31 -2.93 11.57 0.53
C VAL A 31 -2.96 10.10 0.92
N ASP A 32 -4.14 9.49 0.98
CA ASP A 32 -4.27 8.07 1.34
C ASP A 32 -3.58 7.17 0.31
N LEU A 33 -3.69 7.51 -0.98
CA LEU A 33 -2.98 6.82 -2.05
C LEU A 33 -1.46 7.00 -1.95
N ALA A 34 -0.97 8.21 -1.66
CA ALA A 34 0.45 8.48 -1.50
C ALA A 34 1.03 7.70 -0.32
N VAL A 35 0.33 7.67 0.82
CA VAL A 35 0.71 6.90 2.00
C VAL A 35 0.72 5.40 1.70
N ALA A 36 -0.29 4.88 1.01
CA ALA A 36 -0.36 3.47 0.63
C ALA A 36 0.83 3.05 -0.26
N VAL A 37 1.22 3.88 -1.24
CA VAL A 37 2.36 3.59 -2.12
C VAL A 37 3.69 3.63 -1.37
N ILE A 38 3.90 4.62 -0.50
CA ILE A 38 5.14 4.75 0.28
C ILE A 38 5.29 3.57 1.25
N ILE A 39 4.21 3.22 1.98
CA ILE A 39 4.19 2.09 2.91
C ILE A 39 4.36 0.78 2.14
N GLY A 40 3.68 0.61 1.00
CA GLY A 40 3.79 -0.57 0.15
C GLY A 40 5.22 -0.80 -0.35
N GLY A 41 5.89 0.27 -0.80
CA GLY A 41 7.29 0.21 -1.22
C GLY A 41 8.25 -0.13 -0.06
N ALA A 42 8.08 0.52 1.09
CA ALA A 42 8.90 0.25 2.28
C ALA A 42 8.69 -1.18 2.82
N PHE A 43 7.44 -1.66 2.86
CA PHE A 43 7.11 -3.01 3.28
C PHE A 43 7.69 -4.06 2.33
N GLY A 44 7.60 -3.82 1.01
CA GLY A 44 8.25 -4.67 0.00
C GLY A 44 9.75 -4.82 0.25
N ALA A 45 10.45 -3.71 0.52
CA ALA A 45 11.88 -3.74 0.82
C ALA A 45 12.22 -4.55 2.08
N ILE A 46 11.38 -4.47 3.13
CA ILE A 46 11.57 -5.28 4.36
C ILE A 46 11.44 -6.78 4.04
N ILE A 47 10.44 -7.16 3.24
CA ILE A 47 10.26 -8.56 2.84
C ILE A 47 11.42 -9.04 1.97
N SER A 48 11.85 -8.24 0.99
CA SER A 48 13.02 -8.55 0.17
C SER A 48 14.27 -8.76 1.03
N SER A 49 14.55 -7.87 1.98
CA SER A 49 15.70 -8.03 2.90
C SER A 49 15.58 -9.28 3.78
N LEU A 50 14.39 -9.60 4.31
CA LEU A 50 14.19 -10.85 5.06
C LEU A 50 14.50 -12.09 4.20
N VAL A 51 14.13 -12.07 2.92
CA VAL A 51 14.41 -13.19 2.02
C VAL A 51 15.89 -13.24 1.67
N GLU A 52 16.43 -12.16 1.12
CA GLU A 52 17.77 -12.09 0.54
C GLU A 52 18.88 -12.12 1.61
N ASP A 53 18.68 -11.41 2.73
CA ASP A 53 19.73 -11.24 3.75
C ASP A 53 19.66 -12.26 4.88
N ILE A 54 18.50 -12.89 5.10
CA ILE A 54 18.29 -13.83 6.21
C ILE A 54 17.96 -15.23 5.71
N LEU A 55 16.85 -15.41 4.98
CA LEU A 55 16.40 -16.76 4.60
C LEU A 55 17.35 -17.43 3.60
N MET A 56 17.83 -16.68 2.61
CA MET A 56 18.75 -17.15 1.60
C MET A 56 20.06 -17.67 2.22
N PRO A 57 20.84 -16.90 3.00
CA PRO A 57 22.07 -17.42 3.60
C PRO A 57 21.84 -18.44 4.73
N ALA A 58 20.75 -18.34 5.51
CA ALA A 58 20.56 -19.21 6.68
C ALA A 58 19.95 -20.58 6.35
N ILE A 59 19.11 -20.67 5.31
CA ILE A 59 18.32 -21.88 5.02
C ILE A 59 18.59 -22.35 3.60
N ILE A 60 18.53 -21.46 2.62
CA ILE A 60 18.55 -21.85 1.20
C ILE A 60 19.96 -22.15 0.71
N ASN A 61 20.95 -21.32 1.01
CA ASN A 61 22.33 -21.53 0.61
C ASN A 61 22.91 -22.82 1.23
N PRO A 62 22.71 -23.13 2.53
CA PRO A 62 23.13 -24.40 3.09
C PRO A 62 22.41 -25.59 2.44
N LEU A 63 21.09 -25.49 2.22
CA LEU A 63 20.30 -26.53 1.57
C LEU A 63 20.76 -26.80 0.13
N LEU A 64 21.05 -25.76 -0.65
CA LEU A 64 21.49 -25.88 -2.05
C LEU A 64 23.00 -26.12 -2.19
N SER A 65 23.83 -25.67 -1.24
CA SER A 65 25.27 -25.96 -1.24
C SER A 65 25.57 -27.45 -1.03
N SER A 66 24.67 -28.16 -0.33
CA SER A 66 24.69 -29.63 -0.26
C SER A 66 24.42 -30.31 -1.62
N ALA A 67 23.91 -29.56 -2.61
CA ALA A 67 23.65 -30.00 -3.98
C ALA A 67 24.70 -29.53 -5.01
N GLY A 68 25.76 -28.82 -4.59
CA GLY A 68 26.88 -28.38 -5.44
C GLY A 68 26.97 -26.86 -5.64
N THR A 69 28.20 -26.41 -5.97
CA THR A 69 28.67 -25.04 -6.32
C THR A 69 27.61 -23.98 -6.63
N ASP A 70 27.87 -22.72 -6.25
CA ASP A 70 27.06 -21.51 -6.48
C ASP A 70 26.37 -21.49 -7.86
N TRP A 71 25.21 -22.15 -7.93
CA TRP A 71 24.42 -22.36 -9.14
C TRP A 71 23.94 -21.03 -9.75
N ARG A 72 23.98 -19.96 -8.95
CA ARG A 72 23.66 -18.58 -9.36
C ARG A 72 24.78 -17.96 -10.19
N GLU A 73 26.00 -18.43 -10.03
CA GLU A 73 27.16 -18.03 -10.85
C GLU A 73 27.34 -18.92 -12.08
N ALA A 74 26.47 -19.92 -12.28
CA ALA A 74 26.53 -20.79 -13.44
C ALA A 74 26.36 -19.99 -14.75
N VAL A 75 27.42 -19.97 -15.55
CA VAL A 75 27.45 -19.40 -16.89
C VAL A 75 27.41 -20.54 -17.90
N VAL A 76 26.51 -20.44 -18.89
CA VAL A 76 26.40 -21.41 -19.99
C VAL A 76 26.83 -20.72 -21.29
N GLY A 77 27.77 -21.32 -22.03
CA GLY A 77 28.23 -20.79 -23.32
C GLY A 77 28.97 -19.44 -23.20
N PRO A 78 28.86 -18.52 -24.18
CA PRO A 78 29.70 -17.32 -24.27
C PRO A 78 29.21 -16.20 -23.33
N GLY A 79 29.12 -16.48 -22.03
CA GLY A 79 28.79 -15.48 -21.02
C GLY A 79 27.31 -15.36 -20.64
N ILE A 80 26.44 -16.31 -21.05
CA ILE A 80 25.02 -16.28 -20.67
C ILE A 80 24.89 -16.71 -19.21
N ARG A 81 24.57 -15.75 -18.33
CA ARG A 81 24.38 -15.95 -16.89
C ARG A 81 23.01 -16.58 -16.58
N LEU A 82 22.83 -17.82 -17.03
CA LEU A 82 21.60 -18.57 -16.79
C LEU A 82 21.37 -18.79 -15.29
N GLY A 83 22.45 -18.95 -14.51
CA GLY A 83 22.41 -19.07 -13.05
C GLY A 83 21.75 -17.87 -12.37
N SER A 84 22.12 -16.64 -12.75
CA SER A 84 21.57 -15.44 -12.11
C SER A 84 20.09 -15.24 -12.45
N PHE A 85 19.70 -15.57 -13.69
CA PHE A 85 18.31 -15.50 -14.11
C PHE A 85 17.43 -16.50 -13.36
N MET A 86 17.89 -17.75 -13.25
CA MET A 86 17.22 -18.76 -12.43
C MET A 86 17.20 -18.38 -10.95
N GLY A 87 18.26 -17.70 -10.49
CA GLY A 87 18.35 -17.06 -9.17
C GLY A 87 17.16 -16.16 -8.89
N THR A 88 16.97 -15.16 -9.75
CA THR A 88 15.86 -14.21 -9.63
C THR A 88 14.48 -14.86 -9.71
N LEU A 89 14.30 -15.92 -10.51
CA LEU A 89 13.03 -16.66 -10.57
C LEU A 89 12.73 -17.38 -9.25
N ILE A 90 13.74 -17.99 -8.65
CA ILE A 90 13.62 -18.68 -7.36
C ILE A 90 13.37 -17.66 -6.24
N ASP A 91 14.07 -16.53 -6.23
CA ASP A 91 13.84 -15.47 -5.23
C ASP A 91 12.40 -14.94 -5.30
N PHE A 92 11.88 -14.70 -6.50
CA PHE A 92 10.49 -14.28 -6.69
C PHE A 92 9.50 -15.29 -6.09
N LEU A 93 9.74 -16.59 -6.33
CA LEU A 93 8.90 -17.66 -5.77
C LEU A 93 8.98 -17.72 -4.24
N ILE A 94 10.18 -17.50 -3.67
CA ILE A 94 10.38 -17.46 -2.22
C ILE A 94 9.70 -16.23 -1.61
N ILE A 95 9.87 -15.03 -2.19
CA ILE A 95 9.19 -13.81 -1.75
C ILE A 95 7.68 -14.00 -1.76
N ALA A 96 7.13 -14.59 -2.82
CA ALA A 96 5.70 -14.91 -2.90
C ALA A 96 5.26 -15.89 -1.79
N LEU A 97 6.06 -16.93 -1.51
CA LEU A 97 5.79 -17.89 -0.44
C LEU A 97 5.84 -17.24 0.95
N VAL A 98 6.84 -16.40 1.21
CA VAL A 98 7.00 -15.69 2.49
C VAL A 98 5.86 -14.70 2.69
N LEU A 99 5.51 -13.92 1.66
CA LEU A 99 4.38 -13.01 1.71
C LEU A 99 3.07 -13.77 2.01
N PHE A 100 2.86 -14.93 1.40
CA PHE A 100 1.73 -15.79 1.69
C PHE A 100 1.70 -16.25 3.15
N ILE A 101 2.84 -16.71 3.70
CA ILE A 101 2.93 -17.11 5.11
C ILE A 101 2.63 -15.94 6.04
N VAL A 102 3.17 -14.75 5.75
CA VAL A 102 2.93 -13.53 6.54
C VAL A 102 1.45 -13.17 6.52
N ILE A 103 0.83 -13.04 5.35
CA ILE A 103 -0.59 -12.71 5.22
C ILE A 103 -1.45 -13.76 5.93
N ARG A 104 -1.20 -15.05 5.69
CA ARG A 104 -1.93 -16.14 6.34
C ARG A 104 -1.79 -16.13 7.86
N THR A 105 -0.64 -15.72 8.37
CA THR A 105 -0.38 -15.59 9.80
C THR A 105 -1.17 -14.42 10.38
N PHE A 106 -1.16 -13.27 9.73
CA PHE A 106 -1.98 -12.12 10.10
C PHE A 106 -3.48 -12.43 10.05
N GLU A 107 -3.97 -13.12 9.02
CA GLU A 107 -5.37 -13.56 8.93
C GLU A 107 -5.76 -14.51 10.07
N ARG A 108 -4.86 -15.42 10.45
CA ARG A 108 -5.05 -16.32 11.60
C ARG A 108 -5.11 -15.57 12.93
N PHE A 109 -4.30 -14.52 13.10
CA PHE A 109 -4.34 -13.67 14.29
C PHE A 109 -5.62 -12.82 14.35
N LYS A 110 -6.01 -12.19 13.23
CA LYS A 110 -7.27 -11.43 13.14
C LYS A 110 -8.51 -12.31 13.39
N ARG A 111 -8.53 -13.55 12.91
CA ARG A 111 -9.64 -14.50 13.22
C ARG A 111 -9.69 -14.92 14.68
N LYS A 112 -8.57 -14.87 15.41
CA LYS A 112 -8.56 -15.12 16.87
C LYS A 112 -9.06 -13.92 17.65
N GLU A 113 -8.78 -12.69 17.20
CA GLU A 113 -9.35 -11.47 17.79
C GLU A 113 -10.83 -11.27 17.42
N ALA A 114 -11.27 -11.65 16.22
CA ALA A 114 -12.67 -11.60 15.82
C ALA A 114 -13.59 -12.62 16.54
N ALA A 115 -13.02 -13.50 17.37
CA ALA A 115 -13.80 -14.30 18.33
C ALA A 115 -14.20 -13.47 19.57
N ALA A 116 -13.69 -12.24 19.70
CA ALA A 116 -14.15 -11.21 20.61
C ALA A 116 -14.70 -10.03 19.78
N ASP A 117 -15.93 -10.22 19.29
CA ASP A 117 -16.85 -9.21 18.73
C ASP A 117 -16.30 -8.32 17.58
N PRO A 118 -16.76 -8.49 16.32
CA PRO A 118 -16.41 -7.55 15.27
C PRO A 118 -17.00 -6.17 15.61
N GLU A 119 -16.15 -5.19 15.89
CA GLU A 119 -16.61 -3.80 15.94
C GLU A 119 -17.28 -3.47 14.59
N PRO A 120 -18.54 -3.00 14.59
CA PRO A 120 -19.23 -2.71 13.35
C PRO A 120 -18.45 -1.64 12.60
N THR A 121 -18.26 -1.88 11.30
CA THR A 121 -17.52 -0.99 10.41
C THR A 121 -18.16 0.41 10.41
N ILE A 122 -17.42 1.44 10.03
CA ILE A 122 -17.96 2.82 9.97
C ILE A 122 -19.22 2.87 9.10
N GLU A 123 -19.24 2.12 7.99
CA GLU A 123 -20.40 2.00 7.10
C GLU A 123 -21.60 1.32 7.78
N GLU A 124 -21.36 0.27 8.56
CA GLU A 124 -22.40 -0.43 9.32
C GLU A 124 -22.99 0.45 10.43
N LYS A 125 -22.15 1.21 11.15
CA LYS A 125 -22.59 2.22 12.12
C LYS A 125 -23.37 3.35 11.44
N LEU A 126 -22.96 3.79 10.25
CA LEU A 126 -23.67 4.82 9.49
C LEU A 126 -25.05 4.34 9.05
N ASN A 127 -25.13 3.13 8.50
CA ASN A 127 -26.38 2.52 8.07
C ASN A 127 -27.32 2.29 9.25
N ASP A 128 -26.83 1.77 10.37
CA ASP A 128 -27.63 1.64 11.61
C ASP A 128 -28.18 2.99 12.09
N THR A 129 -27.34 4.04 12.07
CA THR A 129 -27.75 5.38 12.46
C THR A 129 -28.81 5.95 11.51
N LEU A 130 -28.67 5.74 10.20
CA LEU A 130 -29.64 6.18 9.20
C LEU A 130 -30.97 5.42 9.35
N THR A 131 -30.93 4.12 9.60
CA THR A 131 -32.12 3.31 9.89
C THR A 131 -32.82 3.82 11.14
N ARG A 132 -32.09 4.04 12.25
CA ARG A 132 -32.66 4.61 13.48
C ARG A 132 -33.26 6.00 13.27
N LEU A 133 -32.62 6.85 12.48
CA LEU A 133 -33.15 8.17 12.15
C LEU A 133 -34.40 8.08 11.28
N THR A 134 -34.45 7.15 10.33
CA THR A 134 -35.64 6.89 9.50
C THR A 134 -36.80 6.43 10.36
N ASP A 135 -36.59 5.42 11.22
CA ASP A 135 -37.60 4.92 12.15
C ASP A 135 -38.09 6.00 13.12
N TYR A 136 -37.18 6.86 13.60
CA TYR A 136 -37.53 7.98 14.49
C TYR A 136 -38.37 9.05 13.77
N LEU A 137 -38.10 9.32 12.49
CA LEU A 137 -38.88 10.27 11.69
C LEU A 137 -40.26 9.72 11.32
N GLU A 138 -40.38 8.42 11.08
CA GLU A 138 -41.64 7.77 10.72
C GLU A 138 -42.54 7.54 11.94
N SER A 139 -41.95 7.36 13.12
CA SER A 139 -42.68 7.28 14.39
C SER A 139 -43.08 8.64 14.98
N ARG A 140 -42.66 9.78 14.38
CA ARG A 140 -43.18 11.09 14.80
C ARG A 140 -44.64 11.26 14.35
N PRO A 141 -45.59 11.44 15.27
CA PRO A 141 -46.95 11.83 14.90
C PRO A 141 -46.90 13.22 14.23
N LYS A 142 -47.63 13.36 13.12
CA LYS A 142 -47.79 14.62 12.38
C LYS A 142 -48.44 15.71 13.24
#